data_AF-E9T7E7-F1
#
_entry.id   AF-E9T7E7-F1
#
_cell.length_a   1.000
_cell.length_b   1.000
_cell.length_c   1.000
_cell.angle_alpha   90.00
_cell.angle_beta   90.00
_cell.angle_gamma   90.00
#
_symmetry.space_group_name_H-M   'P 1'
#
loop_
_entity.id
_entity.type
_entity.pdbx_description
1 polymer ?
#
loop_
_entity_poly.entity_id
_entity_poly.type
_entity_poly.pdbx_seq_one_letter_code
_entity_poly.pdbx_strand_id
1 'polypeptide(L)'
;MSTTDAPFLRYTDETGHAREVTLSIDSPRVTVGRSSDADVSLADDPEVSRLHATLEWIGTDWTIVDDGLSRNGTFVNGERISGRRRLRNGDSIRIGNSAFVFRDLARQGGEPTRVAADIPTVRSLTRTQREILIALCRPYKHNAAFANPASNQQVADEVFLSVDAVKTHLRALFAKFGVENLPQNQKRLRLVEKALHSGVITEHDL
;
A
#
# COMPACT_ATOMS: atom_id res chain seq x y z
N MET A 1 12.96 31.65 -9.99
CA MET A 1 11.74 30.83 -10.09
C MET A 1 12.17 29.49 -10.65
N SER A 2 12.52 28.55 -9.77
CA SER A 2 13.12 27.26 -10.17
C SER A 2 12.08 26.16 -10.01
N THR A 3 11.67 25.58 -11.13
CA THR A 3 10.60 24.57 -11.28
C THR A 3 11.04 23.14 -10.92
N THR A 4 12.12 22.95 -10.17
CA THR A 4 12.82 21.65 -10.08
C THR A 4 12.37 20.74 -8.94
N ASP A 5 11.46 21.19 -8.06
CA ASP A 5 11.16 20.46 -6.82
C ASP A 5 9.81 19.73 -6.80
N ALA A 6 9.01 19.86 -7.85
CA ALA A 6 7.73 19.17 -7.93
C ALA A 6 7.95 17.66 -8.18
N PRO A 7 7.19 16.77 -7.50
CA PRO A 7 7.24 15.36 -7.79
C PRO A 7 6.79 15.09 -9.23
N PHE A 8 7.36 14.08 -9.88
CA PHE A 8 7.03 13.73 -11.26
C PHE A 8 7.10 12.23 -11.49
N LEU A 9 6.34 11.76 -12.48
CA LEU A 9 6.49 10.43 -13.06
C LEU A 9 7.32 10.52 -14.33
N ARG A 10 8.36 9.71 -14.42
CA ARG A 10 9.14 9.55 -15.65
C ARG A 10 8.86 8.20 -16.29
N TYR A 11 8.62 8.16 -17.58
CA TYR A 11 8.47 6.93 -18.34
C TYR A 11 9.10 7.06 -19.73
N THR A 12 9.25 5.95 -20.42
CA THR A 12 9.67 5.94 -21.82
C THR A 12 8.44 5.66 -22.67
N ASP A 13 8.17 6.54 -23.63
CA ASP A 13 7.10 6.31 -24.60
C ASP A 13 7.49 5.24 -25.62
N GLU A 14 6.53 4.84 -26.45
CA GLU A 14 6.72 3.85 -27.52
C GLU A 14 7.81 4.21 -28.54
N THR A 15 8.13 5.51 -28.67
CA THR A 15 9.18 5.99 -29.57
C THR A 15 10.56 5.98 -28.93
N GLY A 16 10.67 5.50 -27.68
CA GLY A 16 11.91 5.45 -26.92
C GLY A 16 12.28 6.77 -26.25
N HIS A 17 11.41 7.79 -26.33
CA HIS A 17 11.68 9.08 -25.72
C HIS A 17 11.25 9.09 -24.25
N ALA A 18 12.10 9.66 -23.39
CA ALA A 18 11.74 9.88 -22.00
C ALA A 18 10.67 10.99 -21.92
N ARG A 19 9.57 10.69 -21.24
CA ARG A 19 8.48 11.61 -20.91
C ARG A 19 8.41 11.78 -19.41
N GLU A 20 8.06 12.99 -19.00
CA GLU A 20 7.89 13.35 -17.61
C GLU A 20 6.53 14.02 -17.42
N VAL A 21 5.82 13.60 -16.38
CA VAL A 21 4.51 14.11 -15.99
C VAL A 21 4.64 14.67 -14.59
N THR A 22 4.58 15.99 -14.48
CA THR A 22 4.66 16.69 -13.20
C THR A 22 3.38 16.48 -12.42
N LEU A 23 3.53 16.11 -11.16
CA LEU A 23 2.46 15.91 -10.21
C LEU A 23 2.36 17.14 -9.31
N SER A 24 1.17 17.73 -9.21
CA SER A 24 0.91 18.88 -8.34
C SER A 24 -0.21 18.57 -7.36
N ILE A 25 -0.11 19.14 -6.15
CA ILE A 25 -1.18 19.07 -5.15
C ILE A 25 -2.43 19.84 -5.65
N ASP A 26 -2.25 20.84 -6.50
CA ASP A 26 -3.35 21.60 -7.12
C ASP A 26 -4.13 20.76 -8.15
N SER A 27 -3.48 19.73 -8.70
CA SER A 27 -4.10 18.70 -9.53
C SER A 27 -3.88 17.34 -8.87
N PRO A 28 -4.56 17.07 -7.74
CA PRO A 28 -4.23 15.97 -6.83
C PRO A 28 -4.61 14.59 -7.39
N ARG A 29 -4.99 14.51 -8.66
CA ARG A 29 -5.41 13.30 -9.34
C ARG A 29 -4.83 13.30 -10.74
N VAL A 30 -4.16 12.21 -11.09
CA VAL A 30 -3.57 11.97 -12.42
C VAL A 30 -3.94 10.56 -12.85
N THR A 31 -4.57 10.44 -14.01
CA THR A 31 -5.06 9.18 -14.55
C THR A 31 -4.09 8.59 -15.56
N VAL A 32 -3.90 7.27 -15.49
CA VAL A 32 -3.07 6.51 -16.43
C VAL A 32 -3.93 5.45 -17.09
N GLY A 33 -3.91 5.41 -18.41
CA GLY A 33 -4.70 4.44 -19.15
C GLY A 33 -4.54 4.56 -20.65
N ARG A 34 -5.22 3.67 -21.37
CA ARG A 34 -5.22 3.62 -22.84
C ARG A 34 -6.14 4.67 -23.46
N SER A 35 -7.04 5.27 -22.69
CA SER A 35 -7.92 6.32 -23.23
C SER A 35 -7.10 7.54 -23.63
N SER A 36 -7.49 8.22 -24.70
CA SER A 36 -6.94 9.52 -25.08
C SER A 36 -7.26 10.60 -24.04
N ASP A 37 -8.31 10.38 -23.24
CA ASP A 37 -8.75 11.30 -22.18
C ASP A 37 -7.99 11.11 -20.86
N ALA A 38 -7.07 10.13 -20.79
CA ALA A 38 -6.23 9.95 -19.62
C ALA A 38 -5.10 10.99 -19.63
N ASP A 39 -4.74 11.50 -18.44
CA ASP A 39 -3.63 12.45 -18.30
C ASP A 39 -2.31 11.86 -18.80
N VAL A 40 -2.13 10.55 -18.59
CA VAL A 40 -1.06 9.74 -19.18
C VAL A 40 -1.69 8.69 -20.08
N SER A 41 -1.74 8.99 -21.38
CA SER A 41 -2.27 8.09 -22.39
C SER A 41 -1.21 7.11 -22.88
N LEU A 42 -1.51 5.82 -22.75
CA LEU A 42 -0.73 4.69 -23.28
C LEU A 42 -1.53 3.99 -24.38
N ALA A 43 -1.94 4.74 -25.41
CA ALA A 43 -2.91 4.30 -26.41
C ALA A 43 -2.54 3.00 -27.12
N ASP A 44 -1.24 2.79 -27.34
CA ASP A 44 -0.68 1.71 -28.15
C ASP A 44 -0.41 0.43 -27.36
N ASP A 45 -0.60 0.45 -26.03
CA ASP A 45 -0.41 -0.73 -25.18
C ASP A 45 -1.74 -1.50 -24.99
N PRO A 46 -1.91 -2.68 -25.61
CA PRO A 46 -3.13 -3.46 -25.48
C PRO A 46 -3.31 -4.07 -24.08
N GLU A 47 -2.25 -4.15 -23.28
CA GLU A 47 -2.30 -4.63 -21.90
C GLU A 47 -2.84 -3.59 -20.91
N VAL A 48 -2.96 -2.34 -21.36
CA VAL A 48 -3.45 -1.22 -20.57
C VAL A 48 -4.95 -1.06 -20.75
N SER A 49 -5.66 -0.89 -19.63
CA SER A 49 -7.10 -0.65 -19.61
C SER A 49 -7.38 0.80 -20.00
N ARG A 50 -8.58 1.12 -20.49
CA ARG A 50 -8.96 2.51 -20.83
C ARG A 50 -8.67 3.49 -19.68
N LEU A 51 -9.06 3.09 -18.47
CA LEU A 51 -8.61 3.65 -17.21
C LEU A 51 -7.97 2.50 -16.44
N HIS A 52 -6.66 2.54 -16.23
CA HIS A 52 -5.92 1.40 -15.65
C HIS A 52 -5.50 1.68 -14.21
N ALA A 53 -4.91 2.85 -13.96
CA ALA A 53 -4.52 3.27 -12.63
C ALA A 53 -4.73 4.77 -12.47
N THR A 54 -4.84 5.22 -11.22
CA THR A 54 -4.88 6.64 -10.88
C THR A 54 -3.85 6.93 -9.82
N LEU A 55 -3.08 8.00 -9.98
CA LEU A 55 -2.29 8.58 -8.91
C LEU A 55 -3.13 9.63 -8.19
N GLU A 56 -3.20 9.52 -6.88
CA GLU A 56 -3.93 10.45 -6.03
C GLU A 56 -3.01 10.98 -4.93
N TRP A 57 -3.10 12.28 -4.66
CA TRP A 57 -2.49 12.89 -3.48
C TRP A 57 -3.41 12.66 -2.28
N ILE A 58 -3.02 11.76 -1.38
CA ILE A 58 -3.83 11.37 -0.22
C ILE A 58 -3.09 11.73 1.06
N GLY A 59 -3.69 12.64 1.84
CA GLY A 59 -3.12 13.14 3.09
C GLY A 59 -1.84 13.93 2.82
N THR A 60 -0.72 13.23 2.88
CA THR A 60 0.60 13.81 2.64
C THR A 60 1.35 13.12 1.51
N ASP A 61 0.77 12.15 0.79
CA ASP A 61 1.56 11.31 -0.11
C ASP A 61 0.86 10.96 -1.41
N TRP A 62 1.66 10.87 -2.48
CA TRP A 62 1.21 10.28 -3.74
C TRP A 62 0.96 8.78 -3.55
N THR A 63 -0.22 8.35 -3.97
CA THR A 63 -0.69 6.97 -3.87
C THR A 63 -1.17 6.53 -5.23
N ILE A 64 -0.66 5.39 -5.72
CA ILE A 64 -1.22 4.75 -6.91
C ILE A 64 -2.41 3.87 -6.51
N VAL A 65 -3.47 3.96 -7.28
CA VAL A 65 -4.75 3.31 -7.05
C VAL A 65 -5.12 2.49 -8.28
N ASP A 66 -5.42 1.22 -8.04
CA ASP A 66 -5.91 0.25 -9.00
C ASP A 66 -7.10 -0.48 -8.37
N ASP A 67 -8.28 0.11 -8.49
CA ASP A 67 -9.54 -0.38 -7.90
C ASP A 67 -10.14 -1.57 -8.67
N GLY A 68 -9.29 -2.42 -9.27
CA GLY A 68 -9.70 -3.56 -10.09
C GLY A 68 -10.13 -3.19 -11.52
N LEU A 69 -9.85 -1.95 -11.94
CA LEU A 69 -10.09 -1.48 -13.30
C LEU A 69 -9.02 -1.99 -14.29
N SER A 70 -7.85 -2.37 -13.78
CA SER A 70 -6.82 -3.01 -14.56
C SER A 70 -7.11 -4.49 -14.80
N ARG A 71 -7.06 -4.92 -16.07
CA ARG A 71 -7.17 -6.34 -16.41
C ARG A 71 -5.90 -7.12 -16.01
N ASN A 72 -4.75 -6.51 -16.26
CA ASN A 72 -3.44 -7.14 -16.07
C ASN A 72 -2.77 -6.79 -14.74
N GLY A 73 -3.33 -5.85 -13.97
CA GLY A 73 -2.75 -5.39 -12.71
C GLY A 73 -1.74 -4.27 -12.87
N THR A 74 -1.70 -3.40 -11.88
CA THR A 74 -0.62 -2.46 -11.65
C THR A 74 0.45 -3.08 -10.75
N PHE A 75 1.72 -2.90 -11.08
CA PHE A 75 2.83 -3.43 -10.30
C PHE A 75 3.69 -2.28 -9.77
N VAL A 76 4.14 -2.36 -8.52
CA VAL A 76 5.09 -1.41 -7.92
C VAL A 76 6.25 -2.19 -7.34
N ASN A 77 7.47 -1.90 -7.80
CA ASN A 77 8.71 -2.61 -7.47
C ASN A 77 8.60 -4.13 -7.69
N GLY A 78 7.92 -4.54 -8.77
CA GLY A 78 7.73 -5.95 -9.14
C GLY A 78 6.57 -6.65 -8.43
N GLU A 79 5.91 -6.00 -7.46
CA GLU A 79 4.78 -6.56 -6.73
C GLU A 79 3.45 -6.00 -7.26
N ARG A 80 2.50 -6.87 -7.60
CA ARG A 80 1.15 -6.46 -8.01
C ARG A 80 0.43 -5.81 -6.83
N ILE A 81 -0.11 -4.62 -7.01
CA ILE A 81 -0.91 -3.95 -5.98
C ILE A 81 -2.36 -4.44 -6.03
N SER A 82 -3.04 -4.42 -4.89
CA SER A 82 -4.49 -4.66 -4.79
C SER A 82 -5.10 -3.43 -4.15
N GLY A 83 -5.79 -2.60 -4.94
CA GLY A 83 -6.30 -1.31 -4.48
C GLY A 83 -5.20 -0.24 -4.46
N ARG A 84 -4.81 0.22 -3.27
CA ARG A 84 -4.02 1.45 -3.09
C ARG A 84 -2.61 1.17 -2.58
N ARG A 85 -1.59 1.79 -3.18
CA ARG A 85 -0.20 1.76 -2.70
C ARG A 85 0.43 3.14 -2.69
N ARG A 86 0.94 3.55 -1.53
CA ARG A 86 1.75 4.78 -1.38
C ARG A 86 3.05 4.66 -2.17
N LEU A 87 3.38 5.69 -2.91
CA LEU A 87 4.62 5.81 -3.68
C LEU A 87 5.71 6.49 -2.87
N ARG A 88 6.94 6.11 -3.15
CA ARG A 88 8.15 6.74 -2.63
C ARG A 88 9.09 7.08 -3.75
N ASN A 89 9.91 8.09 -3.53
CA ASN A 89 10.93 8.46 -4.50
C ASN A 89 11.79 7.26 -4.88
N GLY A 90 11.89 7.02 -6.19
CA GLY A 90 12.62 5.90 -6.78
C GLY A 90 11.76 4.67 -7.06
N ASP A 91 10.51 4.62 -6.61
CA ASP A 91 9.62 3.49 -6.90
C ASP A 91 9.42 3.32 -8.40
N SER A 92 9.57 2.06 -8.85
CA SER A 92 9.28 1.67 -10.22
C SER A 92 7.85 1.14 -10.29
N ILE A 93 7.04 1.75 -11.14
CA ILE A 93 5.65 1.34 -11.39
C ILE A 93 5.60 0.73 -12.78
N ARG A 94 4.95 -0.42 -12.93
CA ARG A 94 4.71 -1.06 -14.22
C ARG A 94 3.22 -1.18 -14.47
N ILE A 95 2.80 -0.68 -15.62
CA ILE A 95 1.42 -0.68 -16.13
C ILE A 95 1.50 -1.21 -17.56
N GLY A 96 0.93 -2.40 -17.80
CA GLY A 96 1.16 -3.12 -19.06
C GLY A 96 2.65 -3.36 -19.30
N ASN A 97 3.11 -2.94 -20.48
CA ASN A 97 4.51 -2.96 -20.92
C ASN A 97 5.27 -1.66 -20.57
N SER A 98 4.56 -0.64 -20.10
CA SER A 98 5.16 0.65 -19.74
C SER A 98 5.72 0.64 -18.34
N ALA A 99 6.96 1.11 -18.20
CA ALA A 99 7.65 1.29 -16.92
C ALA A 99 7.79 2.78 -16.58
N PHE A 100 7.34 3.11 -15.38
CA PHE A 100 7.39 4.45 -14.80
C PHE A 100 8.32 4.46 -13.60
N VAL A 101 8.92 5.60 -13.32
CA VAL A 101 9.69 5.86 -12.10
C VAL A 101 9.13 7.10 -11.45
N PHE A 102 8.69 6.98 -10.20
CA PHE A 102 8.24 8.11 -9.40
C PHE A 102 9.43 8.82 -8.76
N ARG A 103 9.47 10.15 -8.89
CA ARG A 103 10.50 11.01 -8.30
C ARG A 103 9.84 12.09 -7.46
N ASP A 104 10.39 12.29 -6.26
CA ASP A 104 10.00 13.35 -5.33
C ASP A 104 11.28 13.91 -4.73
N LEU A 105 11.73 15.05 -5.29
CA LEU A 105 13.01 15.69 -4.98
C LEU A 105 12.89 16.65 -3.78
N ALA A 106 11.73 17.30 -3.60
CA ALA A 106 11.47 18.19 -2.46
C ALA A 106 11.56 17.44 -1.12
N ARG A 107 11.19 16.16 -1.11
CA ARG A 107 11.27 15.32 0.09
C ARG A 107 12.63 14.68 0.37
N GLN A 108 13.65 14.92 -0.46
CA GLN A 108 15.01 14.42 -0.22
C GLN A 108 15.75 15.17 0.90
N GLY A 109 15.25 16.35 1.30
CA GLY A 109 15.90 17.25 2.27
C GLY A 109 15.43 17.12 3.74
N GLY A 110 14.45 16.26 4.03
CA GLY A 110 14.08 15.92 5.40
C GLY A 110 14.72 14.59 5.76
N GLU A 111 15.46 14.52 6.86
CA GLU A 111 16.00 13.28 7.40
C GLU A 111 14.98 12.13 7.27
N PRO A 112 15.41 10.91 6.90
CA PRO A 112 14.54 9.77 6.81
C PRO A 112 14.03 9.46 8.22
N THR A 113 12.95 10.12 8.61
CA THR A 113 12.15 9.69 9.75
C THR A 113 11.56 8.37 9.31
N ARG A 114 12.22 7.29 9.73
CA ARG A 114 11.89 5.89 9.50
C ARG A 114 10.39 5.66 9.65
N VAL A 115 9.64 5.84 8.57
CA VAL A 115 8.24 5.48 8.50
C VAL A 115 8.05 4.96 7.09
N ALA A 116 7.70 3.67 7.04
CA ALA A 116 7.58 2.87 5.84
C ALA A 116 8.97 2.41 5.34
N ALA A 117 9.34 1.20 5.71
CA ALA A 117 10.02 0.17 4.96
C ALA A 117 9.60 -1.08 5.74
N ASP A 118 9.07 -2.09 5.06
CA ASP A 118 8.29 -3.21 5.61
C ASP A 118 6.81 -2.91 5.88
N ILE A 119 5.99 -3.01 4.83
CA ILE A 119 4.72 -3.71 5.04
C ILE A 119 5.06 -5.19 4.82
N PRO A 120 4.95 -6.05 5.84
CA PRO A 120 5.27 -7.47 5.72
C PRO A 120 4.37 -8.12 4.67
N THR A 121 4.96 -8.73 3.63
CA THR A 121 4.24 -9.66 2.74
C THR A 121 3.88 -10.93 3.52
N VAL A 122 2.83 -11.66 3.08
CA VAL A 122 2.34 -12.92 3.72
C VAL A 122 3.47 -13.92 4.07
N ARG A 123 4.57 -13.89 3.31
CA ARG A 123 5.74 -14.78 3.47
C ARG A 123 6.68 -14.41 4.63
N SER A 124 6.47 -13.29 5.30
CA SER A 124 7.34 -12.80 6.39
C SER A 124 6.82 -13.10 7.80
N LEU A 125 5.64 -13.73 7.92
CA LEU A 125 5.05 -14.12 9.20
C LEU A 125 5.27 -15.59 9.49
N THR A 126 5.66 -15.90 10.74
CA THR A 126 5.66 -17.28 11.23
C THR A 126 4.22 -17.80 11.38
N ARG A 127 4.03 -19.12 11.39
CA ARG A 127 2.70 -19.75 11.55
C ARG A 127 1.94 -19.21 12.76
N THR A 128 2.60 -19.13 13.91
CA THR A 128 2.04 -18.58 15.16
C THR A 128 1.68 -17.10 15.05
N GLN A 129 2.50 -16.30 14.36
CA GLN A 129 2.20 -14.88 14.12
C GLN A 129 0.97 -14.70 13.22
N ARG A 130 0.79 -15.57 12.22
CA ARG A 130 -0.39 -15.57 11.36
C ARG A 130 -1.65 -15.97 12.13
N GLU A 131 -1.59 -17.04 12.93
CA GLU A 131 -2.70 -17.51 13.77
C GLU A 131 -3.15 -16.42 14.77
N ILE A 132 -2.20 -15.73 15.41
CA ILE A 132 -2.48 -14.60 16.30
C ILE A 132 -3.14 -13.44 15.55
N LEU A 133 -2.67 -13.13 14.34
CA LEU A 133 -3.24 -12.05 13.52
C LEU A 133 -4.66 -12.38 13.07
N ILE A 134 -4.93 -13.64 12.70
CA ILE A 134 -6.27 -14.14 12.35
C ILE A 134 -7.21 -14.04 13.56
N ALA A 135 -6.81 -14.54 14.72
CA ALA A 135 -7.61 -14.47 15.94
C ALA A 135 -7.94 -13.01 16.33
N LEU A 136 -7.01 -12.09 16.07
CA LEU A 136 -7.20 -10.66 16.35
C LEU A 136 -8.15 -9.99 15.36
N CYS A 137 -8.19 -10.45 14.11
CA CYS A 137 -9.08 -9.97 13.04
C CYS A 137 -10.45 -10.68 12.99
N ARG A 138 -10.61 -11.85 13.63
CA ARG A 138 -11.84 -12.65 13.62
C ARG A 138 -13.12 -11.90 14.03
N PRO A 139 -13.11 -10.97 15.00
CA PRO A 139 -14.29 -10.16 15.33
C PRO A 139 -14.84 -9.31 14.17
N TYR A 140 -14.05 -9.11 13.11
CA TYR A 140 -14.42 -8.34 11.92
C TYR A 140 -15.04 -9.20 10.81
N LYS A 141 -15.14 -10.52 10.98
CA LYS A 141 -15.85 -11.42 10.06
C LYS A 141 -17.35 -11.07 10.08
N HIS A 142 -17.88 -10.54 8.98
CA HIS A 142 -19.23 -9.95 8.77
C HIS A 142 -19.35 -8.41 8.79
N ASN A 143 -18.27 -7.66 8.56
CA ASN A 143 -18.36 -6.23 8.28
C ASN A 143 -19.07 -5.43 9.39
N ALA A 144 -18.84 -5.82 10.65
CA ALA A 144 -19.27 -5.03 11.79
C ALA A 144 -18.40 -3.77 11.86
N ALA A 145 -18.87 -2.67 11.28
CA ALA A 145 -18.23 -1.35 11.26
C ALA A 145 -17.88 -0.78 12.66
N PHE A 146 -18.26 -1.49 13.73
CA PHE A 146 -18.02 -1.14 15.14
C PHE A 146 -17.36 -2.27 15.95
N ALA A 147 -16.84 -3.32 15.31
CA ALA A 147 -16.13 -4.37 16.02
C ALA A 147 -14.82 -3.85 16.62
N ASN A 148 -14.51 -4.31 17.84
CA ASN A 148 -13.23 -4.06 18.48
C ASN A 148 -12.32 -5.29 18.31
N PRO A 149 -11.00 -5.11 18.16
CA PRO A 149 -10.08 -6.23 18.04
C PRO A 149 -10.11 -7.09 19.30
N ALA A 150 -9.97 -8.42 19.15
CA ALA A 150 -9.97 -9.36 20.28
C ALA A 150 -8.91 -8.97 21.31
N SER A 151 -9.18 -9.18 22.61
CA SER A 151 -8.27 -8.92 23.73
C SER A 151 -7.12 -9.93 23.80
N ASN A 152 -6.06 -9.65 24.59
CA ASN A 152 -4.95 -10.59 24.72
C ASN A 152 -5.38 -11.94 25.32
N GLN A 153 -6.36 -11.93 26.22
CA GLN A 153 -6.89 -13.15 26.82
C GLN A 153 -7.65 -13.96 25.78
N GLN A 154 -8.53 -13.32 25.01
CA GLN A 154 -9.29 -13.99 23.96
C GLN A 154 -8.39 -14.59 22.88
N VAL A 155 -7.36 -13.85 22.45
CA VAL A 155 -6.38 -14.38 21.50
C VAL A 155 -5.61 -15.56 22.10
N ALA A 156 -5.18 -15.46 23.36
CA ALA A 156 -4.47 -16.53 24.07
C ALA A 156 -5.31 -17.81 24.18
N ASP A 157 -6.59 -17.68 24.53
CA ASP A 157 -7.54 -18.79 24.63
C ASP A 157 -7.78 -19.43 23.25
N GLU A 158 -7.80 -18.64 22.19
CA GLU A 158 -8.05 -19.12 20.83
C GLU A 158 -6.85 -19.83 20.19
N VAL A 159 -5.64 -19.29 20.35
CA VAL A 159 -4.42 -19.89 19.79
C VAL A 159 -3.72 -20.85 20.77
N PHE A 160 -4.34 -21.17 21.90
CA PHE A 160 -3.82 -22.05 22.96
C PHE A 160 -2.41 -21.65 23.45
N LEU A 161 -2.17 -20.35 23.63
CA LEU A 161 -0.90 -19.80 24.11
C LEU A 161 -1.08 -19.07 25.44
N SER A 162 0.02 -18.84 26.16
CA SER A 162 -0.02 -17.95 27.33
C SER A 162 -0.19 -16.49 26.90
N VAL A 163 -0.79 -15.68 27.78
CA VAL A 163 -0.98 -14.24 27.55
C VAL A 163 0.35 -13.52 27.28
N ASP A 164 1.44 -13.94 27.93
CA ASP A 164 2.76 -13.35 27.72
C ASP A 164 3.42 -13.79 26.40
N ALA A 165 3.16 -15.02 25.93
CA ALA A 165 3.53 -15.44 24.58
C ALA A 165 2.79 -14.59 23.53
N VAL A 166 1.49 -14.37 23.72
CA VAL A 166 0.69 -13.50 22.84
C VAL A 166 1.22 -12.07 22.81
N LYS A 167 1.52 -11.46 23.96
CA LYS A 167 2.14 -10.12 24.02
C LYS A 167 3.47 -10.06 23.27
N THR A 168 4.29 -11.10 23.40
CA THR A 168 5.60 -11.17 22.74
C THR A 168 5.45 -11.20 21.22
N HIS A 169 4.57 -12.06 20.70
CA HIS A 169 4.29 -12.11 19.27
C HIS A 169 3.59 -10.85 18.75
N LEU A 170 2.68 -10.25 19.53
CA LEU A 170 2.03 -8.99 19.17
C LEU A 170 3.01 -7.82 19.10
N ARG A 171 4.00 -7.73 20.00
CA ARG A 171 5.06 -6.72 19.89
C ARG A 171 5.85 -6.88 18.59
N ALA A 172 6.20 -8.12 18.23
CA ALA A 172 6.86 -8.40 16.97
C ALA A 172 5.98 -8.03 15.76
N LEU A 173 4.67 -8.30 15.81
CA LEU A 173 3.72 -7.86 14.79
C LEU A 173 3.62 -6.33 14.74
N PHE A 174 3.55 -5.64 15.88
CA PHE A 174 3.48 -4.18 15.91
C PHE A 174 4.72 -3.52 15.32
N ALA A 175 5.90 -4.05 15.61
CA ALA A 175 7.15 -3.61 15.00
C ALA A 175 7.13 -3.86 13.49
N LYS A 176 6.78 -5.08 13.05
CA LYS A 176 6.70 -5.45 11.63
C LYS A 176 5.71 -4.60 10.84
N PHE A 177 4.55 -4.27 11.41
CA PHE A 177 3.52 -3.46 10.75
C PHE A 177 3.69 -1.94 11.00
N GLY A 178 4.74 -1.53 11.72
CA GLY A 178 5.06 -0.12 11.99
C GLY A 178 4.02 0.61 12.84
N VAL A 179 3.38 -0.08 13.79
CA VAL A 179 2.37 0.49 14.69
C VAL A 179 2.83 0.59 16.15
N GLU A 180 4.10 0.29 16.43
CA GLU A 180 4.68 0.26 17.78
C GLU A 180 4.65 1.59 18.56
N ASN A 181 4.50 2.71 17.87
CA ASN A 181 4.48 4.05 18.48
C ASN A 181 3.07 4.58 18.79
N LEU A 182 2.01 3.83 18.46
CA LEU A 182 0.64 4.26 18.72
C LEU A 182 0.21 4.03 20.19
N PRO A 183 -0.81 4.75 20.69
CA PRO A 183 -1.46 4.44 21.95
C PRO A 183 -1.97 2.99 22.01
N GLN A 184 -1.90 2.32 23.17
CA GLN A 184 -2.21 0.89 23.33
C GLN A 184 -3.60 0.50 22.82
N ASN A 185 -4.58 1.39 22.98
CA ASN A 185 -5.95 1.24 22.48
C ASN A 185 -6.07 1.36 20.95
N GLN A 186 -5.16 2.08 20.28
CA GLN A 186 -5.18 2.31 18.83
C GLN A 186 -4.27 1.35 18.05
N LYS A 187 -3.22 0.81 18.69
CA LYS A 187 -2.27 -0.14 18.11
C LYS A 187 -2.94 -1.34 17.46
N ARG A 188 -3.93 -1.92 18.14
CA ARG A 188 -4.64 -3.13 17.67
C ARG A 188 -5.47 -2.84 16.44
N LEU A 189 -6.25 -1.76 16.47
CA LEU A 189 -7.13 -1.38 15.37
C LEU A 189 -6.29 -1.08 14.11
N ARG A 190 -5.22 -0.29 14.26
CA ARG A 190 -4.30 -0.01 13.15
C ARG A 190 -3.56 -1.24 12.65
N LEU A 191 -3.26 -2.22 13.51
CA LEU A 191 -2.69 -3.50 13.07
C LEU A 191 -3.69 -4.28 12.20
N VAL A 192 -4.96 -4.36 12.61
CA VAL A 192 -6.03 -5.03 11.85
C VAL A 192 -6.28 -4.35 10.51
N GLU A 193 -6.47 -3.02 10.51
CA GLU A 193 -6.67 -2.24 9.28
C GLU A 193 -5.52 -2.47 8.30
N LYS A 194 -4.27 -2.40 8.78
CA LYS A 194 -3.10 -2.66 7.95
C LYS A 194 -3.05 -4.11 7.45
N ALA A 195 -3.38 -5.09 8.29
CA ALA A 195 -3.39 -6.50 7.91
C ALA A 195 -4.42 -6.79 6.81
N LEU A 196 -5.64 -6.25 6.93
CA LEU A 196 -6.71 -6.38 5.94
C LEU A 196 -6.37 -5.63 4.65
N HIS A 197 -5.92 -4.37 4.75
CA HIS A 197 -5.54 -3.58 3.56
C HIS A 197 -4.29 -4.11 2.85
N SER A 198 -3.37 -4.77 3.57
CA SER A 198 -2.17 -5.37 2.98
C SER A 198 -2.43 -6.70 2.27
N GLY A 199 -3.65 -7.27 2.38
CA GLY A 199 -3.98 -8.58 1.84
C GLY A 199 -3.27 -9.74 2.55
N VAL A 200 -2.64 -9.48 3.71
CA VAL A 200 -2.00 -10.53 4.53
C VAL A 200 -3.03 -11.48 5.13
N ILE A 201 -4.23 -10.96 5.38
CA ILE A 201 -5.41 -11.71 5.81
C ILE A 201 -6.53 -11.43 4.82
N THR A 202 -7.13 -12.48 4.30
CA THR A 202 -8.28 -12.42 3.40
C THR A 202 -9.55 -12.84 4.12
N GLU A 203 -10.73 -12.59 3.54
CA GLU A 203 -12.00 -13.10 4.08
C GLU A 203 -12.05 -14.63 4.19
N HIS A 204 -11.24 -15.34 3.38
CA HIS A 204 -11.10 -16.80 3.45
C HIS A 204 -10.30 -17.28 4.67
N ASP A 205 -9.47 -16.40 5.28
CA ASP A 205 -8.66 -16.72 6.46
C ASP A 205 -9.41 -16.45 7.78
N LEU A 206 -10.49 -15.66 7.75
CA LEU A 206 -11.31 -15.29 8.92
C LEU A 206 -12.40 -16.31 9.20
#